data_AF-A0A434EE26-F1
#
_entry.id   AF-A0A434EE26-F1
#
_cell.length_a   1.000
_cell.length_b   1.000
_cell.length_c   1.000
_cell.angle_alpha   90.00
_cell.angle_beta   90.00
_cell.angle_gamma   90.00
#
_symmetry.space_group_name_H-M   'P 1'
#
loop_
_entity.id
_entity.type
_entity.pdbx_description
1 polymer ?
#
loop_
_entity_poly.entity_id
_entity_poly.type
_entity_poly.pdbx_seq_one_letter_code
_entity_poly.pdbx_strand_id
1 'polypeptide(L)'
;MTELLGFYVDHQMTSPFAMAQHSAKIKPIANELARCGVLLVTTCLRVEAYGDEGALRNIDSAIFSGFSCERIGGAAAIAQRLAEIASGAHSQILGESYIGDQLAKATECLDPNLPIFQIARLAIDIGRAARGRQRFIASFNYDQIVRDIIADRFQNGELPDCLYMIGAGMLGRELVRSGVGERFRSTVIVTRNPKNLRKRLRAMTDKEFALMRPAEIGRVPEPRSIVVIATADVNEEYLTILENALLHLEPRTIVDLSSIPVLSNTEVGKIKYVTMYDEEFLRFIDQNNNHLAPKLPTLCSDIEATIRNCKSIFSRRRPAVPHSDSPTE
;
A
#
# COMPACT_ATOMS: atom_id res chain seq x y z
N MET A 1 20.89 -23.32 15.47
CA MET A 1 20.32 -22.22 14.66
C MET A 1 18.83 -22.30 14.82
N THR A 2 18.18 -21.19 15.17
CA THR A 2 16.73 -21.07 15.09
C THR A 2 16.31 -21.13 13.62
N GLU A 3 15.20 -21.81 13.34
CA GLU A 3 14.65 -21.87 11.99
C GLU A 3 14.02 -20.51 11.66
N LEU A 4 14.35 -19.93 10.50
CA LEU A 4 13.68 -18.74 9.99
C LEU A 4 12.35 -19.15 9.36
N LEU A 5 11.26 -18.52 9.78
CA LEU A 5 9.91 -18.78 9.31
C LEU A 5 9.25 -17.50 8.79
N GLY A 6 8.28 -17.70 7.91
CA GLY A 6 7.33 -16.69 7.46
C GLY A 6 5.91 -17.22 7.56
N PHE A 7 4.99 -16.38 8.02
CA PHE A 7 3.55 -16.62 7.97
C PHE A 7 2.90 -15.52 7.15
N TYR A 8 1.98 -15.86 6.26
CA TYR A 8 1.34 -14.85 5.43
C TYR A 8 -0.13 -15.15 5.13
N VAL A 9 -0.87 -14.07 4.94
CA VAL A 9 -2.19 -14.05 4.32
C VAL A 9 -2.27 -12.84 3.39
N ASP A 10 -2.84 -13.01 2.19
CA ASP A 10 -3.00 -11.93 1.24
C ASP A 10 -4.33 -11.97 0.50
N HIS A 11 -4.54 -10.99 -0.38
CA HIS A 11 -5.75 -10.83 -1.19
C HIS A 11 -6.05 -11.98 -2.17
N GLN A 12 -5.13 -12.93 -2.37
CA GLN A 12 -5.41 -14.15 -3.16
C GLN A 12 -6.09 -15.22 -2.30
N MET A 13 -5.96 -15.13 -0.97
CA MET A 13 -6.50 -16.10 -0.01
C MET A 13 -7.84 -15.68 0.59
N THR A 14 -8.21 -14.40 0.46
CA THR A 14 -9.45 -13.83 0.98
C THR A 14 -9.83 -12.57 0.20
N SER A 15 -10.99 -11.99 0.45
CA SER A 15 -11.40 -10.78 -0.27
C SER A 15 -10.44 -9.61 0.01
N PRO A 16 -10.10 -8.78 -1.00
CA PRO A 16 -9.29 -7.58 -0.81
C PRO A 16 -9.79 -6.65 0.30
N PHE A 17 -11.11 -6.53 0.46
CA PHE A 17 -11.71 -5.72 1.51
C PHE A 17 -11.52 -6.32 2.91
N ALA A 18 -11.74 -7.63 3.08
CA ALA A 18 -11.48 -8.30 4.35
C ALA A 18 -10.01 -8.19 4.74
N MET A 19 -9.10 -8.28 3.76
CA MET A 19 -7.67 -8.11 3.98
C MET A 19 -7.28 -6.68 4.37
N ALA A 20 -7.90 -5.67 3.78
CA ALA A 20 -7.70 -4.28 4.19
C ALA A 20 -8.15 -4.04 5.64
N GLN A 21 -9.32 -4.57 6.02
CA GLN A 21 -9.82 -4.51 7.41
C GLN A 21 -8.89 -5.23 8.39
N HIS A 22 -8.38 -6.39 8.00
CA HIS A 22 -7.44 -7.16 8.81
C HIS A 22 -6.13 -6.40 9.01
N SER A 23 -5.51 -5.96 7.91
CA SER A 23 -4.27 -5.20 7.92
C SER A 23 -4.34 -3.94 8.77
N ALA A 24 -5.47 -3.20 8.70
CA ALA A 24 -5.68 -2.01 9.52
C ALA A 24 -5.62 -2.30 11.03
N LYS A 25 -6.04 -3.48 11.48
CA LYS A 25 -5.96 -3.90 12.89
C LYS A 25 -4.53 -4.27 13.32
N ILE A 26 -3.72 -4.79 12.41
CA ILE A 26 -2.37 -5.30 12.70
C ILE A 26 -1.30 -4.21 12.55
N LYS A 27 -1.48 -3.26 11.64
CA LYS A 27 -0.50 -2.19 11.37
C LYS A 27 -0.04 -1.41 12.63
N PRO A 28 -0.88 -1.11 13.65
CA PRO A 28 -0.44 -0.39 14.85
C PRO A 28 0.65 -1.10 15.66
N ILE A 29 0.74 -2.43 15.62
CA ILE A 29 1.71 -3.21 16.40
C ILE A 29 3.05 -3.43 15.67
N ALA A 30 3.21 -2.90 14.44
CA ALA A 30 4.40 -3.10 13.62
C ALA A 30 5.72 -2.77 14.34
N ASN A 31 5.76 -1.65 15.06
CA ASN A 31 6.96 -1.21 15.78
C ASN A 31 7.31 -2.09 16.98
N GLU A 32 6.31 -2.67 17.62
CA GLU A 32 6.51 -3.61 18.73
C GLU A 32 7.11 -4.92 18.21
N LEU A 33 6.54 -5.45 17.13
CA LEU A 33 7.03 -6.69 16.49
C LEU A 33 8.46 -6.52 15.96
N ALA A 34 8.78 -5.36 15.37
CA ALA A 34 10.12 -5.08 14.89
C ALA A 34 11.17 -5.09 16.02
N ARG A 35 10.81 -4.62 17.23
CA ARG A 35 11.68 -4.71 18.43
C ARG A 35 11.89 -6.15 18.89
N CYS A 36 10.92 -7.02 18.63
CA CYS A 36 11.03 -8.47 18.88
C CYS A 36 11.74 -9.22 17.75
N GLY A 37 12.29 -8.52 16.75
CA GLY A 37 13.00 -9.10 15.63
C GLY A 37 12.12 -9.71 14.54
N VAL A 38 10.84 -9.31 14.48
CA VAL A 38 9.89 -9.77 13.46
C VAL A 38 9.64 -8.69 12.43
N LEU A 39 9.91 -9.02 11.17
CA LEU A 39 9.53 -8.21 10.02
C LEU A 39 8.03 -8.37 9.78
N LEU A 40 7.26 -7.33 10.06
CA LEU A 40 5.86 -7.25 9.68
C LEU A 40 5.72 -6.49 8.35
N VAL A 41 5.19 -7.17 7.33
CA VAL A 41 4.81 -6.57 6.05
C VAL A 41 3.28 -6.43 6.01
N THR A 42 2.80 -5.19 6.13
CA THR A 42 1.36 -4.89 6.06
C THR A 42 1.07 -3.91 4.93
N THR A 43 0.13 -4.28 4.08
CA THR A 43 -0.49 -3.39 3.09
C THR A 43 -2.01 -3.60 3.12
N CYS A 44 -2.79 -2.83 2.35
CA CYS A 44 -4.21 -3.10 2.22
C CYS A 44 -4.56 -4.49 1.66
N LEU A 45 -3.58 -5.21 1.13
CA LEU A 45 -3.76 -6.48 0.41
C LEU A 45 -2.96 -7.63 1.00
N ARG A 46 -2.23 -7.43 2.11
CA ARG A 46 -1.47 -8.49 2.78
C ARG A 46 -1.17 -8.19 4.24
N VAL A 47 -1.04 -9.26 5.01
CA VAL A 47 -0.39 -9.29 6.32
C VAL A 47 0.59 -10.45 6.31
N GLU A 48 1.88 -10.15 6.48
CA GLU A 48 2.93 -11.16 6.48
C GLU A 48 3.93 -10.89 7.61
N ALA A 49 4.34 -11.93 8.33
CA ALA A 49 5.26 -11.85 9.46
C ALA A 49 6.43 -12.80 9.24
N TYR A 50 7.66 -12.29 9.33
CA TYR A 50 8.89 -13.07 9.11
C TYR A 50 9.87 -12.88 10.25
N GLY A 51 10.55 -13.95 10.66
CA GLY A 51 11.52 -13.90 11.76
C GLY A 51 12.00 -15.28 12.16
N ASP A 52 12.78 -15.34 13.24
CA ASP A 52 13.13 -16.60 13.88
C ASP A 52 11.89 -17.26 14.49
N GLU A 53 11.81 -18.58 14.43
CA GLU A 53 10.68 -19.36 14.98
C GLU A 53 10.36 -18.95 16.43
N GLY A 54 11.39 -18.78 17.26
CA GLY A 54 11.23 -18.36 18.66
C GLY A 54 10.54 -17.00 18.81
N ALA A 55 10.83 -16.06 17.91
CA ALA A 55 10.18 -14.75 17.91
C ALA A 55 8.71 -14.85 17.45
N LEU A 56 8.40 -15.77 16.54
CA LEU A 56 7.07 -15.94 15.95
C LEU A 56 6.08 -16.79 16.78
N ARG A 57 6.57 -17.65 17.70
CA ARG A 57 5.73 -18.59 18.48
C ARG A 57 4.53 -17.97 19.21
N ASN A 58 4.64 -16.73 19.67
CA ASN A 58 3.58 -16.05 20.42
C ASN A 58 2.75 -15.07 19.57
N ILE A 59 3.07 -14.94 18.27
CA ILE A 59 2.54 -13.90 17.39
C ILE A 59 1.44 -14.47 16.48
N ASP A 60 1.54 -15.75 16.11
CA ASP A 60 0.70 -16.39 15.10
C ASP A 60 -0.81 -16.29 15.43
N SER A 61 -1.20 -16.61 16.67
CA SER A 61 -2.62 -16.63 17.08
C SER A 61 -3.26 -15.24 17.19
N ALA A 62 -2.46 -14.19 17.42
CA ALA A 62 -2.95 -12.82 17.53
C ALA A 62 -3.00 -12.11 16.18
N ILE A 63 -1.98 -12.32 15.33
CA ILE A 63 -1.92 -11.66 14.02
C ILE A 63 -2.88 -12.30 13.03
N PHE A 64 -2.93 -13.63 12.93
CA PHE A 64 -3.69 -14.30 11.88
C PHE A 64 -5.06 -14.82 12.35
N SER A 65 -5.55 -14.30 13.48
CA SER A 65 -6.84 -14.71 14.05
C SER A 65 -7.97 -14.52 13.04
N GLY A 66 -8.68 -15.61 12.73
CA GLY A 66 -9.80 -15.62 11.78
C GLY A 66 -9.40 -15.79 10.32
N PHE A 67 -8.13 -16.04 10.01
CA PHE A 67 -7.63 -16.30 8.66
C PHE A 67 -6.83 -17.61 8.61
N SER A 68 -6.94 -18.35 7.51
CA SER A 68 -6.00 -19.43 7.21
C SER A 68 -4.73 -18.78 6.67
N CYS A 69 -3.60 -18.95 7.35
CA CYS A 69 -2.30 -18.45 6.89
C CYS A 69 -1.47 -19.59 6.28
N GLU A 70 -0.57 -19.22 5.38
CA GLU A 70 0.43 -20.11 4.80
C GLU A 70 1.77 -19.95 5.53
N ARG A 71 2.55 -21.03 5.59
CA ARG A 71 3.87 -21.08 6.26
C ARG A 71 5.00 -21.29 5.25
N ILE A 72 6.03 -20.46 5.35
CA ILE A 72 7.27 -20.57 4.56
C ILE A 72 8.45 -20.82 5.51
N GLY A 73 9.28 -21.81 5.19
CA GLY A 73 10.48 -22.14 5.97
C GLY A 73 11.78 -21.82 5.23
N GLY A 74 12.73 -21.22 5.94
CA GLY A 74 14.11 -21.03 5.48
C GLY A 74 14.37 -19.73 4.73
N ALA A 75 15.62 -19.26 4.85
CA ALA A 75 16.06 -17.97 4.33
C ALA A 75 15.83 -17.80 2.81
N ALA A 76 16.07 -18.84 2.01
CA ALA A 76 15.93 -18.76 0.55
C ALA A 76 14.46 -18.59 0.13
N ALA A 77 13.54 -19.31 0.77
CA ALA A 77 12.11 -19.22 0.45
C ALA A 77 11.51 -17.88 0.91
N ILE A 78 11.93 -17.38 2.08
CA ILE A 78 11.58 -16.03 2.55
C ILE A 78 12.13 -14.97 1.57
N ALA A 79 13.39 -15.09 1.15
CA ALA A 79 13.99 -14.18 0.18
C ALA A 79 13.21 -14.16 -1.14
N GLN A 80 12.78 -15.34 -1.61
CA GLN A 80 12.01 -15.46 -2.85
C GLN A 80 10.65 -14.77 -2.72
N ARG A 81 9.89 -15.09 -1.66
CA ARG A 81 8.59 -14.45 -1.42
C ARG A 81 8.70 -12.93 -1.33
N LEU A 82 9.67 -12.41 -0.57
CA LEU A 82 9.89 -10.98 -0.43
C LEU A 82 10.33 -10.32 -1.76
N ALA A 83 11.13 -11.01 -2.58
CA ALA A 83 11.56 -10.49 -3.88
C ALA A 83 10.41 -10.45 -4.89
N GLU A 84 9.56 -11.47 -4.90
CA GLU A 84 8.34 -11.50 -5.73
C GLU A 84 7.34 -10.42 -5.27
N ILE A 85 7.24 -10.13 -3.97
CA ILE A 85 6.46 -9.00 -3.47
C ILE A 85 7.07 -7.67 -3.94
N ALA A 86 8.38 -7.48 -3.76
CA ALA A 86 9.07 -6.24 -4.14
C ALA A 86 9.02 -5.95 -5.65
N SER A 87 8.90 -6.99 -6.49
CA SER A 87 8.74 -6.85 -7.94
C SER A 87 7.31 -6.50 -8.38
N GLY A 88 6.33 -6.62 -7.47
CA GLY A 88 4.91 -6.43 -7.75
C GLY A 88 4.23 -7.68 -8.33
N ALA A 89 4.86 -8.86 -8.28
CA ALA A 89 4.31 -10.11 -8.79
C ALA A 89 3.09 -10.59 -8.00
N HIS A 90 3.06 -10.31 -6.70
CA HIS A 90 1.97 -10.69 -5.79
C HIS A 90 1.00 -9.55 -5.48
N SER A 91 0.98 -8.50 -6.29
CA SER A 91 0.14 -7.33 -6.07
C SER A 91 -1.18 -7.45 -6.82
N GLN A 92 -2.27 -6.88 -6.31
CA GLN A 92 -3.56 -6.87 -7.02
C GLN A 92 -3.42 -6.17 -8.37
N ILE A 93 -2.66 -5.07 -8.42
CA ILE A 93 -2.20 -4.46 -9.67
C ILE A 93 -0.81 -5.02 -9.95
N LEU A 94 -0.72 -5.95 -10.90
CA LEU A 94 0.56 -6.54 -11.28
C LEU A 94 1.54 -5.44 -11.69
N GLY A 95 2.75 -5.51 -11.13
CA GLY A 95 3.83 -4.57 -11.45
C GLY A 95 3.62 -3.16 -10.86
N GLU A 96 2.84 -3.02 -9.78
CA GLU A 96 2.70 -1.74 -9.07
C GLU A 96 4.02 -1.21 -8.51
N SER A 97 4.21 0.11 -8.49
CA SER A 97 5.46 0.77 -8.05
C SER A 97 5.63 0.88 -6.53
N TYR A 98 4.53 0.84 -5.77
CA TYR A 98 4.53 1.21 -4.36
C TYR A 98 5.02 0.13 -3.39
N ILE A 99 4.77 -1.13 -3.72
CA ILE A 99 5.01 -2.25 -2.81
C ILE A 99 6.49 -2.39 -2.40
N GLY A 100 7.42 -2.12 -3.31
CA GLY A 100 8.85 -2.16 -3.00
C GLY A 100 9.27 -1.11 -1.96
N ASP A 101 8.69 0.09 -2.02
CA ASP A 101 8.96 1.17 -1.06
C ASP A 101 8.26 0.91 0.29
N GLN A 102 7.08 0.30 0.27
CA GLN A 102 6.39 -0.13 1.48
C GLN A 102 7.20 -1.20 2.22
N LEU A 103 7.75 -2.17 1.48
CA LEU A 103 8.59 -3.22 2.05
C LEU A 103 9.92 -2.68 2.59
N ALA A 104 10.55 -1.73 1.88
CA ALA A 104 11.75 -1.05 2.37
C ALA A 104 11.48 -0.34 3.71
N LYS A 105 10.39 0.42 3.80
CA LYS A 105 9.99 1.10 5.05
C LYS A 105 9.71 0.13 6.20
N ALA A 106 9.05 -1.00 5.92
CA ALA A 106 8.82 -2.02 6.93
C ALA A 106 10.13 -2.58 7.50
N THR A 107 11.17 -2.65 6.65
CA THR A 107 12.50 -3.15 7.01
C THR A 107 13.30 -2.14 7.85
N GLU A 108 13.08 -0.83 7.67
CA GLU A 108 13.78 0.23 8.42
C GLU A 108 13.58 0.17 9.93
N CYS A 109 12.47 -0.43 10.40
CA CYS A 109 12.17 -0.56 11.83
C CYS A 109 12.94 -1.69 12.54
N LEU A 110 13.59 -2.59 11.80
CA LEU A 110 14.30 -3.74 12.35
C LEU A 110 15.74 -3.41 12.74
N ASP A 111 16.28 -4.15 13.70
CA ASP A 111 17.73 -4.13 13.98
C ASP A 111 18.50 -4.65 12.74
N PRO A 112 19.43 -3.86 12.17
CA PRO A 112 20.22 -4.24 11.01
C PRO A 112 21.06 -5.51 11.18
N ASN A 113 21.32 -5.93 12.43
CA ASN A 113 22.10 -7.13 12.74
C ASN A 113 21.30 -8.42 12.61
N LEU A 114 19.97 -8.34 12.54
CA LEU A 114 19.11 -9.51 12.44
C LEU A 114 19.23 -10.20 11.07
N PRO A 115 19.20 -11.55 11.02
CA PRO A 115 19.20 -12.28 9.75
C PRO A 115 18.06 -11.86 8.81
N ILE A 116 16.85 -11.66 9.35
CA ILE A 116 15.69 -11.29 8.54
C ILE A 116 15.84 -9.93 7.86
N PHE A 117 16.50 -8.97 8.50
CA PHE A 117 16.78 -7.66 7.89
C PHE A 117 17.67 -7.80 6.65
N GLN A 118 18.73 -8.62 6.74
CA GLN A 118 19.66 -8.86 5.63
C GLN A 118 18.97 -9.58 4.47
N ILE A 119 18.12 -10.56 4.79
CA ILE A 119 17.32 -11.29 3.81
C ILE A 119 16.36 -10.35 3.10
N ALA A 120 15.63 -9.51 3.84
CA ALA A 120 14.66 -8.57 3.28
C ALA A 120 15.33 -7.55 2.35
N ARG A 121 16.46 -6.97 2.75
CA ARG A 121 17.21 -6.03 1.90
C ARG A 121 17.65 -6.65 0.58
N LEU A 122 18.27 -7.83 0.65
CA LEU A 122 18.69 -8.56 -0.54
C LEU A 122 17.49 -8.90 -1.44
N ALA A 123 16.39 -9.35 -0.85
CA ALA A 123 15.17 -9.67 -1.58
C ALA A 123 14.57 -8.45 -2.29
N ILE A 124 14.50 -7.29 -1.63
CA ILE A 124 14.04 -6.03 -2.23
C ILE A 124 14.88 -5.66 -3.46
N ASP A 125 16.21 -5.74 -3.34
CA ASP A 125 17.13 -5.40 -4.43
C ASP A 125 16.97 -6.37 -5.61
N ILE A 126 16.88 -7.68 -5.33
CA ILE A 126 16.62 -8.71 -6.36
C ILE A 126 15.29 -8.45 -7.05
N GLY A 127 14.21 -8.23 -6.30
CA GLY A 127 12.87 -8.01 -6.82
C GLY A 127 12.79 -6.77 -7.72
N ARG A 128 13.37 -5.64 -7.27
CA ARG A 128 13.44 -4.40 -8.06
C ARG A 128 14.27 -4.59 -9.33
N ALA A 129 15.40 -5.29 -9.25
CA ALA A 129 16.25 -5.55 -10.41
C ALA A 129 15.56 -6.47 -11.44
N ALA A 130 14.94 -7.56 -10.99
CA ALA A 130 14.19 -8.47 -11.85
C ALA A 130 13.02 -7.76 -12.53
N ARG A 131 12.26 -6.97 -11.78
CA ARG A 131 11.18 -6.12 -12.33
C ARG A 131 11.67 -5.24 -13.46
N GLY A 132 12.81 -4.56 -13.28
CA GLY A 132 13.43 -3.71 -14.29
C GLY A 132 13.85 -4.49 -15.54
N ARG A 133 14.53 -5.63 -15.36
CA ARG A 133 14.95 -6.51 -16.47
C ARG A 133 13.77 -7.02 -17.29
N GLN A 134 12.72 -7.48 -16.63
CA GLN A 134 11.53 -8.05 -17.28
C GLN A 134 10.52 -6.99 -17.75
N ARG A 135 10.78 -5.70 -17.51
CA ARG A 135 9.83 -4.60 -17.76
C ARG A 135 8.44 -4.94 -17.20
N PHE A 136 8.41 -5.45 -15.97
CA PHE A 136 7.20 -5.82 -15.26
C PHE A 136 6.65 -4.59 -14.54
N ILE A 137 6.04 -3.69 -15.32
CA ILE A 137 5.63 -2.36 -14.86
C ILE A 137 4.17 -2.19 -15.26
N ALA A 138 3.33 -1.83 -14.28
CA ALA A 138 1.93 -1.51 -14.55
C ALA A 138 1.82 -0.39 -15.59
N SER A 139 0.90 -0.54 -16.53
CA SER A 139 0.68 0.46 -17.60
C SER A 139 -0.07 1.69 -17.12
N PHE A 140 -0.64 1.64 -15.90
CA PHE A 140 -1.39 2.73 -15.29
C PHE A 140 -1.03 2.85 -13.80
N ASN A 141 -1.30 4.04 -13.24
CA ASN A 141 -1.38 4.28 -11.81
C ASN A 141 -2.80 4.73 -11.44
N TYR A 142 -3.09 4.82 -10.14
CA TYR A 142 -4.40 5.25 -9.62
C TYR A 142 -4.91 6.56 -10.22
N ASP A 143 -4.01 7.46 -10.62
CA ASP A 143 -4.38 8.74 -11.21
C ASP A 143 -5.02 8.63 -12.60
N GLN A 144 -4.59 7.68 -13.43
CA GLN A 144 -5.21 7.42 -14.73
C GLN A 144 -6.65 6.91 -14.54
N ILE A 145 -6.86 5.96 -13.63
CA ILE A 145 -8.21 5.46 -13.30
C ILE A 145 -9.11 6.61 -12.85
N VAL A 146 -8.62 7.45 -11.92
CA VAL A 146 -9.38 8.60 -11.43
C VAL A 146 -9.73 9.57 -12.55
N ARG A 147 -8.80 9.86 -13.48
CA ARG A 147 -9.06 10.73 -14.64
C ARG A 147 -10.15 10.19 -15.53
N ASP A 148 -10.11 8.89 -15.81
CA ASP A 148 -11.06 8.24 -16.71
C ASP A 148 -12.46 8.21 -16.10
N ILE A 149 -12.58 7.86 -14.80
CA ILE A 149 -13.85 7.97 -14.06
C ILE A 149 -14.37 9.41 -14.12
N ILE A 150 -13.52 10.42 -13.87
CA ILE A 150 -13.92 11.83 -13.94
C ILE A 150 -14.37 12.23 -15.35
N ALA A 151 -13.67 11.79 -16.40
CA ALA A 151 -14.04 12.07 -17.78
C ALA A 151 -15.42 11.52 -18.13
N ASP A 152 -15.73 10.31 -17.68
CA ASP A 152 -17.04 9.68 -17.90
C ASP A 152 -18.18 10.44 -17.21
N ARG A 153 -17.91 11.20 -16.14
CA ARG A 153 -18.93 12.00 -15.44
C ARG A 153 -19.26 13.33 -16.11
N PHE A 154 -18.39 13.85 -16.96
CA PHE A 154 -18.57 15.14 -17.64
C PHE A 154 -18.47 14.95 -19.16
N GLN A 155 -19.59 14.52 -19.74
CA GLN A 155 -19.74 14.34 -21.18
C GLN A 155 -20.26 15.62 -21.85
N ASN A 156 -20.20 15.68 -23.18
CA ASN A 156 -20.82 16.74 -24.00
C ASN A 156 -20.33 18.18 -23.71
N GLY A 157 -19.06 18.33 -23.30
CA GLY A 157 -18.45 19.65 -23.08
C GLY A 157 -18.84 20.34 -21.76
N GLU A 158 -19.52 19.63 -20.85
CA GLU A 158 -19.75 20.14 -19.49
C GLU A 158 -18.39 20.35 -18.79
N LEU A 159 -18.14 21.57 -18.31
CA LEU A 159 -16.91 21.88 -17.58
C LEU A 159 -17.05 21.48 -16.10
N PRO A 160 -16.09 20.77 -15.52
CA PRO A 160 -16.12 20.47 -14.09
C PRO A 160 -15.74 21.71 -13.26
N ASP A 161 -16.34 21.86 -12.08
CA ASP A 161 -16.17 23.07 -11.26
C ASP A 161 -15.01 22.94 -10.25
N CYS A 162 -15.21 22.15 -9.19
CA CYS A 162 -14.25 22.01 -8.10
C CYS A 162 -13.84 20.54 -7.92
N LEU A 163 -12.54 20.29 -7.77
CA LEU A 163 -12.02 19.00 -7.30
C LEU A 163 -11.68 19.11 -5.81
N TYR A 164 -12.37 18.31 -4.99
CA TYR A 164 -12.02 18.12 -3.59
C TYR A 164 -11.14 16.88 -3.44
N MET A 165 -9.87 17.08 -3.11
CA MET A 165 -8.92 16.01 -2.81
C MET A 165 -8.81 15.81 -1.30
N ILE A 166 -9.39 14.75 -0.75
CA ILE A 166 -9.34 14.45 0.67
C ILE A 166 -8.14 13.56 0.98
N GLY A 167 -7.23 14.09 1.81
CA GLY A 167 -5.98 13.42 2.12
C GLY A 167 -4.84 13.88 1.22
N ALA A 168 -3.66 13.95 1.81
CA ALA A 168 -2.42 14.38 1.15
C ALA A 168 -1.25 13.45 1.50
N GLY A 169 -1.56 12.15 1.60
CA GLY A 169 -0.60 11.09 1.82
C GLY A 169 0.29 10.85 0.60
N MET A 170 0.78 9.62 0.45
CA MET A 170 1.54 9.22 -0.75
C MET A 170 0.67 9.37 -2.01
N LEU A 171 -0.50 8.73 -2.01
CA LEU A 171 -1.43 8.70 -3.14
C LEU A 171 -2.00 10.09 -3.49
N GLY A 172 -2.53 10.82 -2.50
CA GLY A 172 -3.04 12.19 -2.72
C GLY A 172 -2.00 13.13 -3.33
N ARG A 173 -0.72 12.99 -2.97
CA ARG A 173 0.36 13.79 -3.55
C ARG A 173 0.73 13.37 -4.98
N GLU A 174 0.62 12.09 -5.31
CA GLU A 174 0.77 11.62 -6.70
C GLU A 174 -0.34 12.20 -7.58
N LEU A 175 -1.59 12.10 -7.15
CA LEU A 175 -2.76 12.63 -7.88
C LEU A 175 -2.64 14.14 -8.16
N VAL A 176 -2.18 14.89 -7.15
CA VAL A 176 -1.89 16.33 -7.30
C VAL A 176 -0.76 16.56 -8.31
N ARG A 177 0.34 15.79 -8.22
CA ARG A 177 1.50 15.94 -9.11
C ARG A 177 1.15 15.60 -10.55
N SER A 178 0.35 14.57 -10.79
CA SER A 178 0.03 14.18 -12.15
C SER A 178 -0.85 15.20 -12.83
N GLY A 179 -1.66 15.96 -12.08
CA GLY A 179 -2.52 17.00 -12.63
C GLY A 179 -3.99 16.60 -12.77
N VAL A 180 -4.49 15.67 -11.94
CA VAL A 180 -5.92 15.27 -11.94
C VAL A 180 -6.87 16.48 -11.83
N GLY A 181 -6.45 17.52 -11.11
CA GLY A 181 -7.22 18.75 -10.93
C GLY A 181 -7.16 19.79 -12.05
N GLU A 182 -6.31 19.61 -13.08
CA GLU A 182 -6.05 20.66 -14.09
C GLU A 182 -7.27 21.04 -14.93
N ARG A 183 -8.21 20.10 -15.11
CA ARG A 183 -9.45 20.33 -15.86
C ARG A 183 -10.52 21.09 -15.08
N PHE A 184 -10.36 21.23 -13.76
CA PHE A 184 -11.33 21.87 -12.88
C PHE A 184 -11.01 23.36 -12.76
N ARG A 185 -12.05 24.19 -12.60
CA ARG A 185 -11.89 25.62 -12.30
C ARG A 185 -11.09 25.84 -11.01
N SER A 186 -11.25 24.95 -10.02
CA SER A 186 -10.49 24.99 -8.78
C SER A 186 -10.20 23.59 -8.22
N THR A 187 -9.13 23.48 -7.43
CA THR A 187 -8.80 22.27 -6.67
C THR A 187 -8.58 22.63 -5.21
N VAL A 188 -9.31 21.95 -4.32
CA VAL A 188 -9.25 22.10 -2.87
C VAL A 188 -8.66 20.83 -2.27
N ILE A 189 -7.61 20.95 -1.46
CA ILE A 189 -7.06 19.82 -0.71
C ILE A 189 -7.57 19.87 0.73
N VAL A 190 -8.30 18.83 1.11
CA VAL A 190 -8.96 18.69 2.40
C VAL A 190 -8.08 17.85 3.33
N THR A 191 -7.76 18.40 4.51
CA THR A 191 -6.88 17.75 5.49
C THR A 191 -7.16 18.20 6.93
N ARG A 192 -6.87 17.33 7.89
CA ARG A 192 -6.88 17.68 9.34
C ARG A 192 -5.89 18.81 9.68
N ASN A 193 -4.81 18.95 8.91
CA ASN A 193 -3.74 19.91 9.21
C ASN A 193 -3.30 20.74 7.99
N PRO A 194 -4.09 21.75 7.59
CA PRO A 194 -3.81 22.59 6.43
C PRO A 194 -2.47 23.33 6.50
N LYS A 195 -2.07 23.79 7.70
CA LYS A 195 -0.83 24.56 7.91
C LYS A 195 0.41 23.72 7.57
N ASN A 196 0.49 22.50 8.09
CA ASN A 196 1.62 21.61 7.83
C ASN A 196 1.67 21.17 6.37
N LEU A 197 0.50 20.93 5.77
CA LEU A 197 0.42 20.53 4.37
C LEU A 197 0.90 21.64 3.42
N ARG A 198 0.54 22.89 3.68
CA ARG A 198 0.98 24.05 2.87
C ARG A 198 2.51 24.10 2.71
N LYS A 199 3.25 23.88 3.81
CA LYS A 199 4.71 23.86 3.78
C LYS A 199 5.27 22.74 2.89
N ARG A 200 4.62 21.56 2.91
CA ARG A 200 5.03 20.41 2.11
C ARG A 200 4.72 20.59 0.62
N LEU A 201 3.55 21.15 0.29
CA LEU A 201 3.14 21.34 -1.11
C LEU A 201 3.98 22.39 -1.83
N ARG A 202 4.37 23.49 -1.16
CA ARG A 202 5.27 24.51 -1.72
C ARG A 202 6.62 23.94 -2.16
N ALA A 203 7.09 22.86 -1.55
CA ALA A 203 8.33 22.20 -1.95
C ALA A 203 8.14 21.25 -3.15
N MET A 204 6.89 20.99 -3.55
CA MET A 204 6.56 19.97 -4.56
C MET A 204 6.03 20.55 -5.87
N THR A 205 5.41 21.73 -5.82
CA THR A 205 4.78 22.35 -6.99
C THR A 205 4.55 23.83 -6.75
N ASP A 206 4.66 24.62 -7.82
CA ASP A 206 4.37 26.05 -7.82
C ASP A 206 2.86 26.36 -7.88
N LYS A 207 2.02 25.32 -8.01
CA LYS A 207 0.55 25.47 -8.03
C LYS A 207 0.03 25.85 -6.66
N GLU A 208 -0.79 26.90 -6.62
CA GLU A 208 -1.55 27.25 -5.42
C GLU A 208 -2.80 26.38 -5.32
N PHE A 209 -2.94 25.71 -4.17
CA PHE A 209 -4.14 24.94 -3.82
C PHE A 209 -4.85 25.60 -2.66
N ALA A 210 -6.18 25.67 -2.74
CA ALA A 210 -7.00 25.97 -1.59
C ALA A 210 -6.88 24.80 -0.59
N LEU A 211 -6.71 25.10 0.70
CA LEU A 211 -6.59 24.09 1.75
C LEU A 211 -7.72 24.29 2.76
N MET A 212 -8.44 23.22 3.04
CA MET A 212 -9.59 23.22 3.96
C MET A 212 -9.53 22.06 4.94
N ARG A 213 -10.22 22.18 6.08
CA ARG A 213 -10.56 21.08 6.97
C ARG A 213 -11.82 20.37 6.48
N PRO A 214 -12.04 19.10 6.85
CA PRO A 214 -13.23 18.37 6.45
C PRO A 214 -14.54 19.06 6.84
N ALA A 215 -14.62 19.63 8.05
CA ALA A 215 -15.82 20.34 8.51
C ALA A 215 -16.11 21.66 7.74
N GLU A 216 -15.21 22.09 6.84
CA GLU A 216 -15.38 23.33 6.08
C GLU A 216 -15.98 23.10 4.69
N ILE A 217 -16.02 21.85 4.20
CA ILE A 217 -16.66 21.51 2.92
C ILE A 217 -18.15 21.24 3.11
N GLY A 218 -18.94 21.36 2.05
CA GLY A 218 -20.39 21.06 2.09
C GLY A 218 -21.24 22.10 2.80
N ARG A 219 -20.76 23.35 2.95
CA ARG A 219 -21.60 24.46 3.44
C ARG A 219 -22.75 24.79 2.49
N VAL A 220 -22.52 24.55 1.20
CA VAL A 220 -23.49 24.67 0.11
C VAL A 220 -23.35 23.47 -0.82
N PRO A 221 -24.43 23.00 -1.47
CA PRO A 221 -24.35 21.96 -2.47
C PRO A 221 -23.54 22.39 -3.70
N GLU A 222 -22.71 21.48 -4.21
CA GLU A 222 -21.84 21.68 -5.37
C GLU A 222 -21.92 20.49 -6.35
N PRO A 223 -23.03 20.32 -7.09
CA PRO A 223 -23.30 19.13 -7.93
C PRO A 223 -22.42 19.03 -9.20
N ARG A 224 -21.54 20.00 -9.44
CA ARG A 224 -20.51 19.97 -10.50
C ARG A 224 -19.11 19.73 -9.95
N SER A 225 -19.00 19.49 -8.64
CA SER A 225 -17.75 19.09 -8.00
C SER A 225 -17.53 17.58 -8.12
N ILE A 226 -16.28 17.18 -8.01
CA ILE A 226 -15.88 15.78 -7.79
C ILE A 226 -15.11 15.73 -6.48
N VAL A 227 -15.30 14.64 -5.75
CA VAL A 227 -14.49 14.32 -4.59
C VAL A 227 -13.61 13.12 -4.92
N VAL A 228 -12.32 13.20 -4.56
CA VAL A 228 -11.40 12.06 -4.56
C VAL A 228 -10.89 11.88 -3.14
N ILE A 229 -11.11 10.69 -2.56
CA ILE A 229 -10.64 10.34 -1.22
C ILE A 229 -9.37 9.50 -1.38
N ALA A 230 -8.25 10.02 -0.90
CA ALA A 230 -6.94 9.40 -0.94
C ALA A 230 -6.27 9.47 0.44
N THR A 231 -7.03 9.10 1.48
CA THR A 231 -6.57 9.03 2.86
C THR A 231 -6.64 7.61 3.38
N ALA A 232 -5.79 7.30 4.37
CA ALA A 232 -5.87 6.08 5.16
C ALA A 232 -6.07 6.46 6.62
N ASP A 233 -6.45 5.49 7.45
CA ASP A 233 -6.45 5.60 8.92
C ASP A 233 -7.37 6.75 9.42
N VAL A 234 -8.63 6.67 9.00
CA VAL A 234 -9.74 7.53 9.46
C VAL A 234 -10.31 6.95 10.76
N ASN A 235 -10.29 7.73 11.85
CA ASN A 235 -11.00 7.35 13.07
C ASN A 235 -12.50 7.67 12.94
N GLU A 236 -13.33 7.09 13.81
CA GLU A 236 -14.78 7.26 13.78
C GLU A 236 -15.21 8.74 13.78
N GLU A 237 -14.57 9.58 14.61
CA GLU A 237 -14.86 11.02 14.66
C GLU A 237 -14.63 11.70 13.29
N TYR A 238 -13.50 11.43 12.64
CA TYR A 238 -13.20 12.00 11.33
C TYR A 238 -14.11 11.43 10.25
N LEU A 239 -14.49 10.16 10.34
CA LEU A 239 -15.45 9.51 9.44
C LEU A 239 -16.78 10.26 9.48
N THR A 240 -17.35 10.45 10.66
CA THR A 240 -18.64 11.13 10.84
C THR A 240 -18.61 12.57 10.35
N ILE A 241 -17.53 13.31 10.59
CA ILE A 241 -17.39 14.68 10.05
C ILE A 241 -17.38 14.65 8.53
N LEU A 242 -16.65 13.70 7.95
CA LEU A 242 -16.48 13.62 6.51
C LEU A 242 -17.74 13.14 5.79
N GLU A 243 -18.40 12.10 6.31
CA GLU A 243 -19.72 11.62 5.85
C GLU A 243 -20.73 12.77 5.78
N ASN A 244 -20.90 13.49 6.88
CA ASN A 244 -21.81 14.63 6.95
C ASN A 244 -21.43 15.69 5.90
N ALA A 245 -20.16 16.07 5.83
CA ALA A 245 -19.72 17.11 4.89
C ALA A 245 -19.93 16.70 3.41
N LEU A 246 -19.69 15.43 3.08
CA LEU A 246 -19.87 14.90 1.73
C LEU A 246 -21.35 14.81 1.33
N LEU A 247 -22.21 14.40 2.28
CA LEU A 247 -23.66 14.36 2.06
C LEU A 247 -24.23 15.75 1.79
N HIS A 248 -23.78 16.79 2.50
CA HIS A 248 -24.23 18.16 2.26
C HIS A 248 -23.62 18.80 1.00
N LEU A 249 -22.41 18.38 0.63
CA LEU A 249 -21.74 18.87 -0.59
C LEU A 249 -22.45 18.38 -1.86
N GLU A 250 -23.10 17.22 -1.83
CA GLU A 250 -23.78 16.61 -2.98
C GLU A 250 -22.94 16.63 -4.29
N PRO A 251 -21.69 16.16 -4.26
CA PRO A 251 -20.83 16.17 -5.45
C PRO A 251 -21.40 15.28 -6.55
N ARG A 252 -20.98 15.53 -7.80
CA ARG A 252 -21.39 14.71 -8.95
C ARG A 252 -21.05 13.24 -8.77
N THR A 253 -19.87 12.97 -8.21
CA THR A 253 -19.35 11.65 -7.89
C THR A 253 -18.25 11.78 -6.84
N ILE A 254 -18.16 10.77 -5.98
CA ILE A 254 -17.07 10.57 -5.04
C ILE A 254 -16.30 9.33 -5.50
N VAL A 255 -14.99 9.46 -5.69
CA VAL A 255 -14.07 8.36 -6.00
C VAL A 255 -13.24 8.08 -4.75
N ASP A 256 -13.44 6.93 -4.13
CA ASP A 256 -12.78 6.54 -2.89
C ASP A 256 -11.69 5.50 -3.13
N LEU A 257 -10.45 5.94 -2.90
CA LEU A 257 -9.24 5.13 -3.02
C LEU A 257 -8.75 4.64 -1.65
N SER A 258 -9.54 4.85 -0.60
CA SER A 258 -9.26 4.33 0.73
C SER A 258 -9.42 2.82 0.72
N SER A 259 -8.48 2.12 1.36
CA SER A 259 -8.57 0.67 1.52
C SER A 259 -9.75 0.23 2.39
N ILE A 260 -10.31 1.14 3.19
CA ILE A 260 -11.58 0.94 3.87
C ILE A 260 -12.45 2.10 3.41
N PRO A 261 -13.55 1.85 2.66
CA PRO A 261 -14.41 2.90 2.14
C PRO A 261 -14.93 3.80 3.27
N VAL A 262 -14.93 5.11 3.02
CA VAL A 262 -15.38 6.12 3.98
C VAL A 262 -16.89 6.12 4.15
N LEU A 263 -17.66 5.90 3.08
CA LEU A 263 -19.12 5.91 3.14
C LEU A 263 -19.66 4.48 3.27
N SER A 264 -20.68 4.32 4.10
CA SER A 264 -21.38 3.05 4.25
C SER A 264 -22.35 2.80 3.07
N ASN A 265 -22.61 1.53 2.74
CA ASN A 265 -23.53 1.14 1.66
C ASN A 265 -24.95 1.74 1.81
N THR A 266 -25.37 2.05 3.03
CA THR A 266 -26.66 2.69 3.33
C THR A 266 -26.76 4.14 2.84
N GLU A 267 -25.63 4.82 2.63
CA GLU A 267 -25.56 6.22 2.21
C GLU A 267 -25.29 6.38 0.71
N VAL A 268 -24.75 5.32 0.08
CA VAL A 268 -24.47 5.24 -1.37
C VAL A 268 -25.73 5.43 -2.22
N GLY A 269 -26.92 5.14 -1.70
CA GLY A 269 -28.18 5.38 -2.42
C GLY A 269 -28.48 6.86 -2.72
N LYS A 270 -27.76 7.80 -2.08
CA LYS A 270 -28.00 9.25 -2.21
C LYS A 270 -26.99 9.96 -3.13
N ILE A 271 -25.79 9.41 -3.30
CA ILE A 271 -24.68 10.03 -4.03
C ILE A 271 -23.95 8.97 -4.84
N LYS A 272 -23.53 9.31 -6.06
CA LYS A 272 -22.69 8.41 -6.87
C LYS A 272 -21.34 8.22 -6.19
N TYR A 273 -21.10 7.00 -5.74
CA TYR A 273 -19.91 6.61 -4.99
C TYR A 273 -19.23 5.45 -5.71
N VAL A 274 -17.93 5.58 -5.97
CA VAL A 274 -17.11 4.56 -6.62
C VAL A 274 -15.92 4.27 -5.72
N THR A 275 -15.74 3.02 -5.36
CA THR A 275 -14.63 2.53 -4.55
C THR A 275 -13.63 1.75 -5.42
N MET A 276 -12.45 1.46 -4.87
CA MET A 276 -11.48 0.56 -5.49
C MET A 276 -11.94 -0.91 -5.61
N TYR A 277 -13.11 -1.25 -5.08
CA TYR A 277 -13.71 -2.58 -5.11
C TYR A 277 -14.82 -2.72 -6.15
N ASP A 278 -15.26 -1.62 -6.75
CA ASP A 278 -16.35 -1.64 -7.74
C ASP A 278 -15.84 -2.04 -9.12
N GLU A 279 -16.71 -2.65 -9.93
CA GLU A 279 -16.39 -3.15 -11.28
C GLU A 279 -15.77 -2.08 -12.18
N GLU A 280 -16.23 -0.83 -12.05
CA GLU A 280 -15.69 0.30 -12.82
C GLU A 280 -14.20 0.49 -12.57
N PHE A 281 -13.73 0.29 -11.33
CA PHE A 281 -12.33 0.37 -10.94
C PHE A 281 -11.58 -0.91 -11.31
N LEU A 282 -12.16 -2.08 -10.99
CA LEU A 282 -11.53 -3.38 -11.21
C LEU A 282 -11.25 -3.67 -12.68
N ARG A 283 -12.08 -3.17 -13.60
CA ARG A 283 -11.87 -3.33 -15.05
C ARG A 283 -10.49 -2.82 -15.51
N PHE A 284 -9.99 -1.73 -14.92
CA PHE A 284 -8.65 -1.23 -15.24
C PHE A 284 -7.57 -2.20 -14.78
N ILE A 285 -7.72 -2.73 -13.55
CA ILE A 285 -6.82 -3.74 -13.00
C ILE A 285 -6.78 -4.99 -13.89
N ASP A 286 -7.94 -5.48 -14.32
CA ASP A 286 -8.04 -6.66 -15.18
C ASP A 286 -7.31 -6.46 -16.51
N GLN A 287 -7.46 -5.29 -17.14
CA GLN A 287 -6.77 -4.97 -18.39
C GLN A 287 -5.24 -4.97 -18.22
N ASN A 288 -4.73 -4.37 -17.16
CA ASN A 288 -3.28 -4.41 -16.86
C ASN A 288 -2.80 -5.81 -16.56
N ASN A 289 -3.54 -6.54 -15.73
CA ASN A 289 -3.15 -7.86 -15.30
C ASN A 289 -3.16 -8.85 -16.47
N ASN A 290 -4.11 -8.75 -17.39
CA ASN A 290 -4.12 -9.53 -18.64
C ASN A 290 -2.88 -9.24 -19.50
N HIS A 291 -2.36 -8.01 -19.50
CA HIS A 291 -1.14 -7.65 -20.21
C HIS A 291 0.14 -8.19 -19.52
N LEU A 292 0.19 -8.19 -18.19
CA LEU A 292 1.39 -8.54 -17.44
C LEU A 292 1.46 -10.01 -16.99
N ALA A 293 0.34 -10.68 -16.81
CA ALA A 293 0.27 -12.08 -16.37
C ALA A 293 1.16 -13.03 -17.21
N PRO A 294 1.24 -12.91 -18.56
CA PRO A 294 2.15 -13.74 -19.34
C PRO A 294 3.64 -13.59 -18.99
N LYS A 295 4.06 -12.47 -18.39
CA LYS A 295 5.45 -12.23 -17.97
C LYS A 295 5.76 -12.78 -16.58
N LEU A 296 4.74 -13.12 -15.79
CA LEU A 296 4.88 -13.54 -14.40
C LEU A 296 5.79 -14.79 -14.24
N PRO A 297 5.65 -15.86 -15.05
CA PRO A 297 6.52 -17.03 -14.90
C PRO A 297 7.99 -16.70 -15.15
N THR A 298 8.29 -15.86 -16.15
CA THR A 298 9.65 -15.42 -16.47
C THR A 298 10.25 -14.57 -15.34
N LEU A 299 9.45 -13.68 -14.76
CA LEU A 299 9.86 -12.88 -13.61
C LEU A 299 10.19 -13.73 -12.39
N CYS A 300 9.30 -14.66 -12.01
CA CYS A 300 9.55 -15.54 -10.86
C CYS A 300 10.76 -16.45 -11.11
N SER A 301 10.94 -16.96 -12.35
CA SER A 301 12.12 -17.76 -12.71
C SER A 301 13.43 -16.96 -12.58
N ASP A 302 13.44 -15.69 -13.00
CA ASP A 302 14.60 -14.79 -12.89
C ASP A 302 14.96 -14.52 -11.41
N ILE A 303 13.94 -14.28 -10.57
CA ILE A 303 14.10 -14.12 -9.12
C ILE A 303 14.67 -15.40 -8.50
N GLU A 304 14.07 -16.55 -8.78
CA GLU A 304 14.50 -17.84 -8.23
C GLU A 304 15.95 -18.16 -8.63
N ALA A 305 16.31 -17.97 -9.91
CA ALA A 305 17.65 -18.18 -10.42
C ALA A 305 18.67 -17.26 -9.72
N THR A 306 18.32 -15.99 -9.53
CA THR A 306 19.17 -15.02 -8.83
C THR A 306 19.41 -15.44 -7.37
N ILE A 307 18.35 -15.83 -6.66
CA ILE A 307 18.44 -16.28 -5.26
C ILE A 307 19.28 -17.55 -5.14
N ARG A 308 19.13 -18.49 -6.09
CA ARG A 308 19.92 -19.71 -6.15
C ARG A 308 21.42 -19.41 -6.26
N ASN A 309 21.79 -18.41 -7.05
CA ASN A 309 23.17 -17.96 -7.20
C ASN A 309 23.71 -17.23 -5.97
N CYS A 310 22.82 -16.61 -5.16
CA CYS A 310 23.17 -15.97 -3.90
C CYS A 310 23.25 -16.92 -2.68
N LYS A 311 23.00 -18.23 -2.84
CA LYS A 311 22.96 -19.21 -1.73
C LYS A 311 24.23 -19.27 -0.86
N SER A 312 25.38 -18.86 -1.40
CA SER A 312 26.63 -18.73 -0.63
C SER A 312 26.58 -17.65 0.47
N ILE A 313 25.69 -16.65 0.32
CA ILE A 313 25.51 -15.54 1.27
C ILE A 313 24.65 -15.98 2.47
N PHE A 314 23.63 -16.82 2.24
CA PHE A 314 22.74 -17.32 3.29
C PHE A 314 23.36 -18.42 4.16
N SER A 315 24.48 -19.01 3.73
CA SER A 315 25.17 -20.12 4.43
C SER A 315 26.37 -19.66 5.29
N ARG A 316 26.77 -18.39 5.23
CA ARG A 316 27.97 -17.85 5.91
C ARG A 316 27.67 -16.75 6.93
N ARG A 317 27.04 -17.07 8.06
CA ARG A 317 27.18 -16.30 9.31
C ARG A 317 27.14 -17.24 10.53
N ARG A 318 28.25 -17.95 10.78
CA ARG A 318 28.61 -18.28 12.16
C ARG A 318 29.30 -17.03 12.72
N PRO A 319 28.83 -16.42 13.81
CA PRO A 319 29.71 -15.58 14.61
C PRO A 319 30.89 -16.47 15.02
N ALA A 320 32.11 -16.03 14.74
CA ALA A 320 33.28 -16.62 15.37
C ALA A 320 33.07 -16.43 16.87
N VAL A 321 32.84 -17.53 17.60
CA VAL A 321 32.96 -17.53 19.05
C VAL A 321 34.43 -17.18 19.32
N PRO A 322 34.74 -16.08 20.01
CA PRO A 322 36.11 -15.86 20.46
C PRO A 322 36.44 -17.02 21.38
N HIS A 323 37.48 -17.78 21.04
CA HIS A 323 38.09 -18.68 22.00
C HIS A 323 38.47 -17.84 23.23
N SER A 324 37.79 -18.11 24.35
CA SER A 324 38.31 -17.72 25.64
C SER A 324 39.44 -18.70 25.92
N ASP A 325 40.65 -18.27 25.56
CA ASP A 325 41.85 -18.77 26.21
C ASP A 325 41.76 -18.30 27.67
N SER A 326 41.29 -19.17 28.55
CA SER A 326 41.52 -19.02 29.99
C SER A 326 42.96 -19.45 30.28
N PRO A 327 43.81 -18.57 30.85
CA PRO A 327 45.10 -18.98 31.39
C PRO A 327 44.88 -19.70 32.74
N THR A 328 45.59 -20.82 32.89
CA THR A 328 46.17 -21.39 34.14
C THR A 328 45.53 -21.08 35.49
N GLU A 329 45.16 -22.15 36.20
CA GLU A 329 45.89 -22.61 37.40
C GLU A 329 46.06 -24.14 37.34
#